data_AF-J6UD97-F1
#
_entry.id   AF-J6UD97-F1
#
_cell.length_a   1.000
_cell.length_b   1.000
_cell.length_c   1.000
_cell.angle_alpha   90.00
_cell.angle_beta   90.00
_cell.angle_gamma   90.00
#
_symmetry.space_group_name_H-M   'P 1'
#
loop_
_entity.id
_entity.type
_entity.pdbx_description
1 polymer ?
#
loop_
_entity_poly.entity_id
_entity_poly.type
_entity_poly.pdbx_seq_one_letter_code
_entity_poly.pdbx_strand_id
1 'polypeptide(L)' 'MLPFEKGIPSHDTLEDVMNALDPARFSDCFVAWVENLREDEPDIVALDGKTSRRARRGEAHPLHVVSAWASRQRLVLG' A
#
# COMPACT_ATOMS: atom_id res chain seq x y z
N MET A 1 -17.22 -10.97 -18.52
CA MET A 1 -17.63 -11.02 -17.10
C MET A 1 -17.24 -12.39 -16.58
N LEU A 2 -16.41 -12.49 -15.55
CA LEU A 2 -16.02 -13.79 -14.99
C LEU A 2 -17.23 -14.40 -14.25
N PRO A 3 -17.40 -15.73 -14.26
CA PRO A 3 -18.51 -16.37 -13.58
C PRO A 3 -18.21 -16.44 -12.07
N PHE A 4 -18.66 -15.43 -11.33
CA PHE A 4 -18.63 -15.43 -9.87
C PHE A 4 -19.79 -16.30 -9.33
N GLU A 5 -19.75 -17.62 -9.58
CA GLU A 5 -20.82 -18.56 -9.19
C GLU A 5 -21.15 -18.52 -7.69
N LYS A 6 -20.20 -18.09 -6.86
CA LYS A 6 -20.32 -17.95 -5.40
C LYS A 6 -20.39 -16.49 -4.92
N GLY A 7 -20.59 -15.54 -5.82
CA GLY A 7 -20.62 -14.11 -5.52
C GLY A 7 -19.25 -13.45 -5.38
N ILE A 8 -19.25 -12.17 -5.02
CA ILE A 8 -18.04 -11.38 -4.77
C ILE A 8 -17.58 -11.67 -3.34
N PRO A 9 -16.28 -11.91 -3.10
CA PRO A 9 -15.74 -12.08 -1.75
C PRO A 9 -16.09 -10.90 -0.83
N SER A 10 -16.29 -11.18 0.46
CA SER A 10 -16.43 -10.10 1.46
C SER A 10 -15.09 -9.37 1.64
N HIS A 11 -15.14 -8.22 2.32
CA HIS A 11 -13.93 -7.53 2.77
C HIS A 11 -13.03 -8.47 3.60
N ASP A 12 -13.63 -9.20 4.53
CA ASP A 12 -12.95 -10.15 5.41
C ASP A 12 -12.22 -11.26 4.63
N THR A 13 -12.81 -11.74 3.53
CA THR A 13 -12.15 -12.77 2.70
C THR A 13 -10.85 -12.25 2.07
N LEU A 14 -10.83 -10.98 1.65
CA LEU A 14 -9.60 -10.37 1.14
C LEU A 14 -8.59 -10.19 2.27
N GLU A 15 -9.05 -9.73 3.43
CA GLU A 15 -8.22 -9.53 4.62
C GLU A 15 -7.55 -10.84 5.06
N ASP A 16 -8.30 -11.94 5.14
CA ASP A 16 -7.81 -13.27 5.49
C ASP A 16 -6.70 -13.73 4.53
N VAL A 17 -6.91 -13.55 3.22
CA VAL A 17 -5.91 -13.90 2.20
C VAL A 17 -4.64 -13.06 2.36
N MET A 18 -4.77 -11.75 2.57
CA MET A 18 -3.62 -10.85 2.72
C MET A 18 -2.85 -11.14 4.02
N ASN A 19 -3.56 -11.41 5.12
CA ASN A 19 -2.97 -11.74 6.42
C ASN A 19 -2.26 -13.10 6.43
N ALA A 20 -2.62 -14.02 5.52
CA ALA A 20 -1.95 -15.30 5.37
C ALA A 20 -0.60 -15.22 4.64
N LEU A 21 -0.29 -14.09 3.99
CA LEU A 21 0.97 -13.91 3.27
C LEU A 21 2.11 -13.54 4.23
N ASP A 22 3.32 -14.05 3.96
CA ASP A 22 4.53 -13.55 4.59
C ASP A 22 4.72 -12.06 4.20
N PRO A 23 4.69 -11.12 5.17
CA PRO A 23 4.75 -9.70 4.86
C PRO A 23 6.05 -9.27 4.18
N ALA A 24 7.18 -9.88 4.56
CA ALA A 24 8.48 -9.54 3.99
C ALA A 24 8.57 -10.04 2.55
N ARG A 25 8.17 -11.29 2.31
CA ARG A 25 8.19 -11.86 0.96
C ARG A 25 7.20 -11.17 0.02
N PHE A 26 6.03 -10.79 0.51
CA PHE A 26 5.08 -9.99 -0.26
C PHE A 26 5.70 -8.64 -0.63
N SER A 27 6.36 -7.97 0.32
CA SER A 27 7.04 -6.70 0.10
C SER A 27 8.11 -6.82 -1.00
N ASP A 28 8.95 -7.84 -0.95
CA ASP A 28 9.98 -8.09 -1.97
C ASP A 28 9.37 -8.30 -3.36
N CYS A 29 8.33 -9.15 -3.47
CA CYS A 29 7.62 -9.39 -4.72
C CYS A 29 6.96 -8.12 -5.26
N PHE A 30 6.34 -7.32 -4.38
CA PHE A 30 5.70 -6.06 -4.75
C PHE A 30 6.72 -5.06 -5.29
N VAL A 31 7.85 -4.88 -4.60
CA VAL A 31 8.94 -4.00 -5.07
C VAL A 31 9.47 -4.45 -6.42
N ALA A 32 9.76 -5.74 -6.58
CA ALA A 32 10.24 -6.29 -7.85
C ALA A 32 9.23 -6.07 -9.00
N TRP A 33 7.93 -6.22 -8.73
CA TRP A 33 6.89 -5.94 -9.72
C TRP A 33 6.83 -4.44 -10.08
N VAL A 34 6.90 -3.55 -9.09
CA VAL A 34 6.89 -2.11 -9.29
C VAL A 34 8.10 -1.64 -10.11
N GLU A 35 9.30 -2.15 -9.82
CA GLU A 35 10.51 -1.84 -10.58
C GLU A 35 10.38 -2.24 -12.05
N ASN A 36 9.70 -3.35 -12.36
CA ASN A 36 9.43 -3.76 -13.75
C ASN A 36 8.41 -2.86 -14.48
N LEU A 37 7.63 -2.06 -13.76
CA LEU A 37 6.65 -1.12 -14.32
C LEU A 37 7.18 0.31 -14.43
N ARG A 38 8.26 0.63 -13.70
CA ARG A 38 8.81 1.99 -13.67
C ARG A 38 9.50 2.28 -15.00
N GLU A 39 9.22 3.46 -15.55
CA GLU A 39 9.98 4.00 -16.69
C GLU A 39 11.34 4.54 -16.22
N ASP A 40 12.35 4.48 -17.09
CA ASP A 40 13.72 4.89 -16.74
C ASP A 40 13.87 6.40 -16.47
N GLU A 41 12.96 7.23 -17.01
CA GLU A 41 13.01 8.67 -16.81
C GLU A 41 12.59 9.08 -15.39
N PRO A 42 13.35 9.98 -14.74
CA PRO A 42 12.99 10.48 -13.42
C PRO A 42 11.65 11.19 -13.47
N ASP A 43 10.79 10.87 -12.50
CA ASP A 43 9.46 11.47 -12.38
C ASP A 43 9.30 12.23 -11.07
N ILE A 44 8.34 13.14 -11.04
CA ILE A 44 7.99 13.90 -9.85
C ILE A 44 7.27 12.96 -8.89
N VAL A 45 7.95 12.64 -7.80
CA VAL A 45 7.36 11.99 -6.63
C VAL A 45 6.97 13.08 -5.65
N ALA A 46 5.69 13.18 -5.36
CA ALA A 46 5.21 14.14 -4.39
C ALA A 46 4.86 13.44 -3.07
N LEU A 47 5.08 14.17 -1.98
CA LEU A 47 5.11 13.65 -0.61
C LEU A 47 4.12 14.45 0.24
N ASP A 48 3.24 13.75 0.94
CA ASP A 48 2.27 14.33 1.87
C ASP A 48 2.39 13.67 3.24
N GLY A 49 2.83 14.44 4.23
CA GLY A 49 2.96 14.00 5.61
C GLY A 49 1.76 14.43 6.44
N LYS A 50 1.05 13.46 7.01
CA LYS A 50 -0.06 13.70 7.95
C LYS A 50 0.35 13.25 9.34
N THR A 51 -0.05 14.03 10.35
CA THR A 51 0.10 13.63 11.75
C THR A 51 -1.28 13.37 12.33
N SER A 52 -1.52 12.14 12.81
CA SER A 52 -2.82 11.78 13.36
C SER A 52 -3.01 12.39 14.74
N ARG A 53 -4.05 13.24 14.88
CA ARG A 53 -4.41 13.84 16.17
C ARG A 53 -4.96 12.75 17.09
N ARG A 54 -4.47 12.72 18.34
CA ARG A 54 -4.86 11.78 19.40
C ARG A 54 -4.44 10.31 19.18
N ALA A 55 -3.61 10.00 18.19
CA ALA A 55 -3.04 8.66 17.99
C ALA A 55 -1.87 8.31 18.95
N ARG A 56 -1.63 9.17 19.96
CA ARG A 56 -0.60 8.92 20.97
C ARG A 56 -1.11 7.92 21.99
N ARG A 57 -0.35 6.86 22.23
CA ARG A 57 -0.56 5.92 23.33
C ARG A 57 0.50 6.15 24.41
N GLY A 58 0.09 6.66 25.57
CA GLY A 58 1.02 7.00 26.66
C GLY A 58 1.97 8.15 26.30
N GLU A 59 3.27 7.98 26.57
CA GLU A 59 4.31 8.96 26.23
C GLU A 59 4.83 8.85 24.78
N ALA A 60 4.25 7.97 23.96
CA ALA A 60 4.70 7.76 22.59
C ALA A 60 4.58 9.01 21.72
N HIS A 61 5.43 9.10 20.70
CA HIS A 61 5.30 10.14 19.68
C HIS A 61 3.96 9.99 18.92
N PRO A 62 3.39 11.10 18.42
CA PRO A 62 2.22 11.06 17.54
C PRO A 62 2.49 10.15 16.33
N LEU A 63 1.46 9.44 15.86
CA LEU A 63 1.55 8.69 14.61
C LEU A 63 1.71 9.66 13.44
N HIS A 64 2.88 9.63 12.80
CA HIS A 64 3.16 10.31 11.55
C HIS A 64 2.99 9.31 10.40
N VAL A 65 2.18 9.65 9.41
CA VAL A 65 1.97 8.88 8.18
C VAL A 65 2.45 9.73 7.02
N VAL A 66 3.27 9.18 6.13
CA VAL A 66 3.74 9.88 4.94
C VAL A 66 3.26 9.09 3.74
N SER A 67 2.52 9.75 2.86
CA SER A 67 2.13 9.19 1.56
C SER A 67 3.03 9.77 0.47
N ALA A 68 3.58 8.92 -0.39
CA ALA A 68 4.29 9.27 -1.60
C ALA A 68 3.46 8.88 -2.82
N TRP A 69 3.30 9.77 -3.79
CA TRP A 69 2.60 9.48 -5.04
C TRP A 69 3.45 9.82 -6.26
N ALA A 70 3.43 8.93 -7.25
CA ALA A 70 4.11 9.09 -8.52
C ALA A 70 3.06 8.88 -9.63
N SER A 71 2.42 9.98 -10.04
CA SER A 71 1.18 9.95 -10.84
C SER A 71 1.37 9.27 -12.19
N ARG A 72 2.55 9.43 -12.81
CA ARG A 72 2.83 8.89 -14.13
C ARG A 72 3.01 7.38 -14.09
N GLN A 73 3.61 6.85 -13.03
CA GLN A 73 3.75 5.40 -12.79
C GLN A 73 2.51 4.79 -12.14
N ARG A 74 1.51 5.61 -11.74
CA ARG A 74 0.28 5.17 -11.06
C ARG A 74 0.59 4.44 -9.74
N LEU A 75 1.60 4.90 -9.02
CA LEU A 75 2.04 4.32 -7.75
C LEU A 75 1.75 5.25 -6.58
N VAL A 76 1.35 4.64 -5.47
CA VAL A 76 1.22 5.30 -4.16
C VAL A 76 1.80 4.39 -3.09
N LEU A 77 2.57 4.96 -2.17
CA LEU A 77 3.13 4.31 -0.99
C LEU A 77 2.72 5.13 0.23
N GLY A 78 2.22 4.53 1.32
CA GLY A 78 1.81 5.27 2.52
C GLY A 78 1.21 4.41 3.61
#